data_AF-A0A6B2C9H7-F1
#
_entry.id   AF-A0A6B2C9H7-F1
#
_cell.length_a   1.000
_cell.length_b   1.000
_cell.length_c   1.000
_cell.angle_alpha   90.00
_cell.angle_beta   90.00
_cell.angle_gamma   90.00
#
_symmetry.space_group_name_H-M   'P 1'
#
loop_
_entity.id
_entity.type
_entity.pdbx_description
1 polymer ?
#
loop_
_entity_poly.entity_id
_entity_poly.type
_entity_poly.pdbx_seq_one_letter_code
_entity_poly.pdbx_strand_id
1 'polypeptide(L)'
;MNETIFTTISIIATVVTSIASLGYWLGKKFAIIDERFNRIDERINRLEKAFTQFSETLIMVLEYKGVFTSIEAASFRGLIKALLPSPSSKYYTREVYERLKQLLDKDPNEYTMADIDEMNKIADLIEKEGRASNREDLIDYSYKLRFYAMIAKVVYIYPKLRKT
;
A
#
# COMPACT_ATOMS: atom_id res chain seq x y z
N MET A 1 -51.21 -36.69 23.49
CA MET A 1 -49.92 -36.28 24.08
C MET A 1 -48.73 -36.87 23.32
N ASN A 2 -48.72 -38.16 22.96
CA ASN A 2 -47.62 -38.76 22.21
C ASN A 2 -47.52 -38.25 20.75
N GLU A 3 -48.64 -38.16 20.04
CA GLU A 3 -48.67 -37.70 18.64
C GLU A 3 -48.17 -36.26 18.46
N THR A 4 -48.57 -35.35 19.36
CA THR A 4 -48.08 -33.96 19.41
C THR A 4 -46.58 -33.86 19.68
N ILE A 5 -46.01 -34.80 20.44
CA ILE A 5 -44.56 -34.86 20.70
C ILE A 5 -43.83 -35.33 19.44
N PHE A 6 -44.34 -36.38 18.77
CA PHE A 6 -43.75 -36.89 17.53
C PHE A 6 -43.77 -35.86 16.39
N THR A 7 -44.87 -35.12 16.23
CA THR A 7 -44.96 -34.07 15.21
C THR A 7 -43.99 -32.93 15.50
N THR A 8 -43.90 -32.50 16.76
CA THR A 8 -42.95 -31.45 17.19
C THR A 8 -41.50 -31.87 16.95
N ILE A 9 -41.12 -33.10 17.31
CA ILE A 9 -39.77 -33.64 17.07
C ILE A 9 -39.45 -33.69 15.56
N SER A 10 -40.42 -34.12 14.75
CA SER A 10 -40.24 -34.22 13.30
C SER A 10 -40.00 -32.84 12.67
N ILE A 11 -40.78 -31.83 13.06
CA ILE A 11 -40.60 -30.45 12.60
C ILE A 11 -39.23 -29.92 13.00
N ILE A 12 -38.81 -30.13 14.26
CA ILE A 12 -37.49 -29.71 14.75
C ILE A 12 -36.39 -30.38 13.92
N ALA A 13 -36.48 -31.68 13.64
CA ALA A 13 -35.50 -32.40 12.83
C ALA A 13 -35.41 -31.83 11.40
N THR A 14 -36.54 -31.51 10.76
CA THR A 14 -36.56 -30.88 9.43
C THR A 14 -35.97 -29.47 9.43
N VAL A 15 -36.21 -28.68 10.47
CA VAL A 15 -35.60 -27.35 10.61
C VAL A 15 -34.10 -27.46 10.82
N VAL A 16 -33.62 -28.35 11.69
CA VAL A 16 -32.19 -28.58 11.95
C VAL A 16 -31.47 -29.04 10.68
N THR A 17 -32.04 -29.98 9.94
CA THR A 17 -31.46 -30.45 8.67
C THR A 17 -31.42 -29.35 7.60
N SER A 18 -32.43 -28.50 7.55
CA SER A 18 -32.46 -27.33 6.66
C SER A 18 -31.37 -26.31 7.03
N ILE A 19 -31.21 -26.00 8.33
CA ILE A 19 -30.14 -25.11 8.83
C ILE A 19 -28.76 -25.69 8.54
N ALA A 20 -28.54 -26.98 8.79
CA ALA A 20 -27.27 -27.65 8.51
C ALA A 20 -26.91 -27.60 7.02
N SER A 21 -27.89 -27.83 6.15
CA SER A 21 -27.72 -27.77 4.69
C SER A 21 -27.38 -26.36 4.22
N LEU A 22 -28.07 -25.34 4.76
CA LEU A 22 -27.77 -23.94 4.49
C LEU A 22 -26.37 -23.54 5.00
N GLY A 23 -26.01 -23.97 6.21
CA GLY A 23 -24.68 -23.72 6.79
C GLY A 23 -23.56 -24.31 5.94
N TYR A 24 -23.71 -25.56 5.49
CA TYR A 24 -22.76 -26.20 4.59
C TYR A 24 -22.65 -25.46 3.25
N TRP A 25 -23.78 -25.10 2.64
CA TRP A 25 -23.80 -24.37 1.36
C TRP A 25 -23.15 -23.00 1.49
N LEU A 26 -23.46 -22.25 2.55
CA LEU A 26 -22.86 -20.94 2.85
C LEU A 26 -21.35 -21.06 3.08
N GLY A 27 -20.90 -22.04 3.87
CA GLY A 27 -19.48 -22.30 4.08
C GLY A 27 -18.73 -22.55 2.76
N LYS A 28 -19.32 -23.35 1.86
CA LYS A 28 -18.75 -23.58 0.53
C LYS A 28 -18.73 -22.31 -0.33
N LYS A 29 -19.75 -21.46 -0.24
CA LYS A 29 -19.80 -20.18 -0.97
C LYS A 29 -18.75 -19.20 -0.45
N PHE A 30 -18.57 -19.08 0.87
CA PHE A 30 -17.52 -18.24 1.45
C PHE A 30 -16.12 -18.73 1.07
N ALA A 31 -15.86 -20.04 1.10
CA ALA A 31 -14.57 -20.59 0.66
C ALA A 31 -14.24 -20.23 -0.80
N ILE A 32 -15.22 -20.27 -1.71
CA ILE A 32 -15.04 -19.86 -3.11
C ILE A 32 -14.78 -18.35 -3.22
N ILE A 33 -15.44 -17.54 -2.38
CA ILE A 33 -15.25 -16.09 -2.35
C ILE A 33 -13.83 -15.76 -1.87
N ASP A 34 -13.35 -16.40 -0.80
CA ASP A 34 -11.99 -16.23 -0.29
C ASP A 34 -10.94 -16.60 -1.34
N GLU A 35 -11.14 -17.72 -2.05
CA GLU A 35 -10.25 -18.11 -3.15
C GLU A 35 -10.20 -17.05 -4.27
N ARG A 36 -11.36 -16.46 -4.60
CA ARG A 36 -11.42 -15.38 -5.61
C ARG A 36 -10.72 -14.12 -5.13
N PHE A 37 -10.87 -13.74 -3.87
CA PHE A 37 -10.17 -12.60 -3.29
C PHE A 37 -8.66 -12.81 -3.28
N ASN A 38 -8.18 -13.99 -2.87
CA ASN A 38 -6.76 -14.33 -2.94
C ASN A 38 -6.19 -14.20 -4.35
N ARG A 39 -6.92 -14.69 -5.38
CA ARG A 39 -6.53 -14.54 -6.79
C ARG A 39 -6.52 -13.08 -7.24
N ILE A 40 -7.40 -12.23 -6.70
CA ILE A 40 -7.42 -10.79 -6.99
C ILE A 40 -6.20 -10.12 -6.36
N ASP A 41 -5.88 -10.41 -5.11
CA ASP A 41 -4.72 -9.84 -4.41
C ASP A 41 -3.42 -10.20 -5.13
N GLU A 42 -3.26 -11.45 -5.58
CA GLU A 42 -2.12 -11.84 -6.40
C GLU A 42 -2.02 -11.04 -7.71
N ARG A 43 -3.16 -10.80 -8.38
CA ARG A 43 -3.19 -10.03 -9.64
C ARG A 43 -2.83 -8.57 -9.40
N ILE A 44 -3.32 -7.98 -8.31
CA ILE A 44 -3.01 -6.61 -7.91
C ILE A 44 -1.52 -6.49 -7.56
N ASN A 45 -0.98 -7.42 -6.77
CA ASN A 45 0.45 -7.45 -6.43
C ASN A 45 1.34 -7.58 -7.68
N ARG A 46 0.93 -8.38 -8.68
CA ARG A 46 1.64 -8.47 -9.97
C ARG A 46 1.57 -7.16 -10.74
N LEU A 47 0.40 -6.50 -10.76
CA LEU A 47 0.21 -5.22 -11.42
C LEU A 47 1.05 -4.12 -10.78
N GLU A 48 1.10 -4.04 -9.46
CA GLU A 48 1.92 -3.07 -8.72
C GLU A 48 3.41 -3.24 -9.07
N LYS A 49 3.91 -4.49 -9.07
CA LYS A 49 5.29 -4.79 -9.48
C LYS A 49 5.57 -4.36 -10.91
N ALA A 50 4.66 -4.68 -11.84
CA ALA A 50 4.80 -4.28 -13.24
C ALA A 50 4.79 -2.75 -13.41
N PHE A 51 3.93 -2.05 -12.68
CA PHE A 51 3.85 -0.59 -12.70
C PHE A 51 5.12 0.08 -12.16
N THR A 52 5.64 -0.42 -11.03
CA THR A 52 6.91 0.07 -10.46
C THR A 52 8.08 -0.19 -11.42
N GLN A 53 8.19 -1.39 -11.99
CA GLN A 53 9.23 -1.70 -12.97
C GLN A 53 9.14 -0.84 -14.23
N PHE A 54 7.93 -0.65 -14.76
CA PHE A 54 7.69 0.23 -15.89
C PHE A 54 8.12 1.67 -15.59
N SER A 55 7.71 2.20 -14.43
CA SER A 55 8.01 3.56 -14.02
C SER A 55 9.50 3.79 -13.78
N GLU A 56 10.20 2.85 -13.12
CA GLU A 56 11.65 2.91 -12.96
C GLU A 56 12.38 2.88 -14.31
N THR A 57 11.96 2.00 -15.22
CA THR A 57 12.52 1.90 -16.57
C THR A 57 12.32 3.20 -17.35
N LEU A 58 11.12 3.79 -17.27
CA LEU A 58 10.82 5.05 -17.92
C LEU A 58 11.70 6.18 -17.38
N ILE A 59 11.81 6.33 -16.06
CA ILE A 59 12.67 7.34 -15.43
C ILE A 59 14.13 7.13 -15.85
N MET A 60 14.61 5.89 -15.87
CA MET A 60 15.97 5.57 -16.31
C MET A 60 16.23 5.97 -17.77
N VAL A 61 15.28 5.73 -18.67
CA VAL A 61 15.38 6.14 -20.08
C VAL A 61 15.37 7.66 -20.21
N LEU A 62 14.53 8.36 -19.43
CA LEU A 62 14.48 9.83 -19.43
C LEU A 62 15.75 10.45 -18.86
N GLU A 63 16.34 9.84 -17.83
CA GLU A 63 17.63 10.22 -17.25
C GLU A 63 18.75 10.06 -18.26
N TYR A 64 18.82 8.89 -18.92
CA TYR A 64 19.80 8.63 -19.96
C TYR A 64 19.70 9.62 -21.13
N LYS A 65 18.48 10.03 -21.50
CA LYS A 65 18.24 11.03 -22.54
C LYS A 65 18.48 12.47 -22.08
N GLY A 66 18.77 12.70 -20.80
CA GLY A 66 18.95 14.04 -20.22
C GLY A 66 17.66 14.86 -20.10
N VAL A 67 16.48 14.22 -20.23
CA VAL A 67 15.17 14.89 -20.11
C VAL A 67 14.73 14.97 -18.65
N PHE A 68 15.19 14.03 -17.82
CA PHE A 68 14.90 14.01 -16.38
C PHE A 68 16.18 13.78 -15.59
N THR A 69 16.73 14.84 -14.99
CA THR A 69 18.04 14.84 -14.34
C THR A 69 17.90 14.95 -12.82
N SER A 70 19.05 15.06 -12.14
CA SER A 70 19.11 15.35 -10.70
C SER A 70 18.46 16.68 -10.32
N ILE A 71 18.34 17.63 -11.26
CA ILE A 71 17.67 18.92 -11.05
C ILE A 71 16.16 18.71 -10.92
N GLU A 72 15.53 18.03 -11.88
CA GLU A 72 14.10 17.73 -11.85
C GLU A 72 13.73 16.89 -10.62
N ALA A 73 14.58 15.90 -10.28
CA ALA A 73 14.40 15.10 -9.07
C ALA A 73 14.49 15.95 -7.78
N ALA A 74 15.42 16.91 -7.71
CA ALA A 74 15.56 17.82 -6.58
C ALA A 74 14.39 18.82 -6.49
N SER A 75 13.89 19.29 -7.63
CA SER A 75 12.67 20.12 -7.70
C SER A 75 11.45 19.35 -7.21
N PHE A 76 11.30 18.09 -7.65
CA PHE A 76 10.20 17.23 -7.20
C PHE A 76 10.29 16.99 -5.68
N ARG A 77 11.48 16.71 -5.13
CA ARG A 77 11.70 16.66 -3.67
C ARG A 77 11.22 17.93 -2.98
N GLY A 78 11.54 19.10 -3.54
CA GLY A 78 11.09 20.40 -3.02
C GLY A 78 9.57 20.51 -2.95
N LEU A 79 8.88 20.03 -3.99
CA LEU A 79 7.41 19.95 -4.01
C LEU A 79 6.88 18.98 -2.95
N ILE A 80 7.47 17.77 -2.82
CA ILE A 80 7.08 16.80 -1.78
C ILE A 80 7.23 17.43 -0.39
N LYS A 81 8.35 18.09 -0.12
CA LYS A 81 8.59 18.77 1.15
C LYS A 81 7.59 19.89 1.42
N ALA A 82 7.26 20.69 0.39
CA ALA A 82 6.29 21.78 0.53
C ALA A 82 4.86 21.28 0.78
N LEU A 83 4.54 20.08 0.31
CA LEU A 83 3.24 19.43 0.47
C LEU A 83 3.14 18.57 1.72
N LEU A 84 4.13 18.63 2.64
CA LEU A 84 4.12 17.84 3.87
C LEU A 84 2.81 18.04 4.65
N PRO A 85 2.00 17.00 4.84
CA PRO A 85 0.73 17.12 5.52
C PRO A 85 0.95 17.26 7.02
N SER A 86 -0.04 17.84 7.72
CA SER A 86 0.02 17.93 9.17
C SER A 86 -0.01 16.53 9.81
N PRO A 87 0.85 16.27 10.82
CA PRO A 87 0.88 15.01 11.54
C PRO A 87 -0.45 14.73 12.25
N SER A 88 -0.71 13.46 12.51
CA SER A 88 -1.87 12.96 13.22
C SER A 88 -1.44 12.17 14.47
N SER A 89 -2.39 11.45 15.09
CA SER A 89 -2.22 10.91 16.44
C SER A 89 -1.78 9.43 16.51
N LYS A 90 -2.03 8.60 15.48
CA LYS A 90 -1.88 7.14 15.63
C LYS A 90 -0.68 6.53 14.89
N TYR A 91 -0.64 6.67 13.57
CA TYR A 91 0.37 6.08 12.70
C TYR A 91 1.32 7.14 12.15
N TYR A 92 0.80 8.30 11.72
CA TYR A 92 1.61 9.43 11.26
C TYR A 92 1.86 10.45 12.38
N THR A 93 2.67 10.06 13.37
CA THR A 93 2.94 10.88 14.56
C THR A 93 3.89 12.05 14.25
N ARG A 94 4.07 12.96 15.22
CA ARG A 94 5.05 14.04 15.10
C ARG A 94 6.48 13.52 14.89
N GLU A 95 6.83 12.41 15.52
CA GLU A 95 8.13 11.77 15.33
C GLU A 95 8.32 11.30 13.88
N VAL A 96 7.32 10.62 13.32
CA VAL A 96 7.33 10.16 11.92
C VAL A 96 7.42 11.33 10.95
N TYR A 97 6.69 12.42 11.23
CA TYR A 97 6.76 13.67 10.47
C TYR A 97 8.18 14.25 10.47
N GLU A 98 8.81 14.38 11.64
CA GLU A 98 10.17 14.94 11.74
C GLU A 98 11.19 14.03 11.08
N ARG A 99 11.04 12.71 11.20
CA ARG A 99 11.90 11.76 10.51
C ARG A 99 11.81 11.89 8.99
N LEU A 100 10.58 12.00 8.46
CA LEU A 100 10.38 12.26 7.04
C LEU A 100 11.01 13.58 6.61
N LYS A 101 10.81 14.64 7.39
CA LYS A 101 11.39 15.95 7.12
C LYS A 101 12.92 15.88 7.06
N GLN A 102 13.55 15.17 7.99
CA GLN A 102 15.01 14.92 7.96
C GLN A 102 15.45 14.20 6.68
N LEU A 103 14.73 13.16 6.25
CA LEU A 103 15.02 12.45 5.00
C LEU A 103 14.88 13.35 3.76
N LEU A 104 13.89 14.23 3.75
CA LEU A 104 13.69 15.20 2.65
C LEU A 104 14.71 16.35 2.68
N ASP A 105 15.23 16.69 3.86
CA ASP A 105 16.25 17.73 4.05
C ASP A 105 17.67 17.26 3.73
N LYS A 106 17.94 15.96 3.91
CA LYS A 106 19.21 15.32 3.58
C LYS A 106 19.59 15.55 2.10
N ASP A 107 20.89 15.73 1.83
CA ASP A 107 21.41 15.84 0.46
C ASP A 107 21.04 14.58 -0.33
N PRO A 108 20.35 14.68 -1.49
CA PRO A 108 19.94 13.51 -2.26
C PRO A 108 21.13 12.69 -2.77
N ASN A 109 22.28 13.33 -2.97
CA ASN A 109 23.50 12.63 -3.37
C ASN A 109 24.04 11.71 -2.26
N GLU A 110 23.62 11.89 -1.02
CA GLU A 110 23.98 11.03 0.12
C GLU A 110 22.91 9.97 0.43
N TYR A 111 21.85 9.89 -0.38
CA TYR A 111 20.85 8.86 -0.19
C TYR A 111 21.41 7.46 -0.36
N THR A 112 20.93 6.60 0.52
CA THR A 112 21.19 5.17 0.60
C THR A 112 19.90 4.40 0.33
N MET A 113 20.02 3.10 0.05
CA MET A 113 18.84 2.25 -0.10
C MET A 113 17.98 2.23 1.18
N ALA A 114 18.62 2.29 2.35
CA ALA A 114 17.92 2.36 3.64
C ALA A 114 17.06 3.62 3.77
N ASP A 115 17.51 4.76 3.24
CA ASP A 115 16.70 5.99 3.22
C ASP A 115 15.44 5.83 2.35
N ILE A 116 15.58 5.16 1.19
CA ILE A 116 14.45 4.87 0.30
C ILE A 116 13.45 3.90 0.94
N ASP A 117 13.95 2.85 1.59
CA ASP A 117 13.11 1.90 2.32
C ASP A 117 12.37 2.59 3.48
N GLU A 118 13.04 3.52 4.16
CA GLU A 118 12.43 4.32 5.22
C GLU A 118 11.36 5.27 4.68
N MET A 119 11.59 5.96 3.56
CA MET A 119 10.56 6.77 2.90
C MET A 119 9.31 5.94 2.56
N ASN A 120 9.48 4.71 2.04
CA ASN A 120 8.37 3.81 1.73
C ASN A 120 7.62 3.37 2.99
N LYS A 121 8.34 3.01 4.07
CA LYS A 121 7.72 2.68 5.37
C LYS A 121 6.92 3.85 5.93
N ILE A 122 7.45 5.07 5.83
CA ILE A 122 6.74 6.27 6.26
C ILE A 122 5.49 6.49 5.39
N ALA A 123 5.58 6.28 4.08
CA ALA A 123 4.41 6.34 3.20
C ALA A 123 3.33 5.32 3.62
N ASP A 124 3.71 4.09 3.99
CA ASP A 124 2.77 3.10 4.55
C ASP A 124 2.06 3.63 5.80
N LEU A 125 2.79 4.24 6.73
CA LEU A 125 2.23 4.81 7.97
C LEU A 125 1.27 5.96 7.68
N ILE A 126 1.63 6.84 6.75
CA ILE A 126 0.78 7.96 6.30
C ILE A 126 -0.51 7.44 5.67
N GLU A 127 -0.43 6.45 4.77
CA GLU A 127 -1.60 5.85 4.15
C GLU A 127 -2.51 5.19 5.20
N LYS A 128 -1.92 4.47 6.15
CA LYS A 128 -2.64 3.83 7.25
C LYS A 128 -3.37 4.84 8.13
N GLU A 129 -2.74 5.98 8.42
CA GLU A 129 -3.36 7.10 9.10
C GLU A 129 -4.51 7.69 8.28
N GLY A 130 -4.28 7.95 6.99
CA GLY A 130 -5.29 8.50 6.09
C GLY A 130 -6.55 7.63 6.02
N ARG A 131 -6.39 6.31 5.91
CA ARG A 131 -7.50 5.35 5.95
C ARG A 131 -8.20 5.32 7.31
N ALA A 132 -7.45 5.36 8.41
CA ALA A 132 -8.00 5.29 9.76
C ALA A 132 -8.74 6.58 10.18
N SER A 133 -8.29 7.73 9.68
CA SER A 133 -8.85 9.06 9.99
C SER A 133 -9.74 9.63 8.88
N ASN A 134 -9.95 8.87 7.80
CA ASN A 134 -10.65 9.30 6.58
C ASN A 134 -10.11 10.62 5.99
N ARG A 135 -8.78 10.77 6.01
CA ARG A 135 -8.04 11.91 5.48
C ARG A 135 -7.43 11.59 4.13
N GLU A 136 -8.11 11.99 3.07
CA GLU A 136 -7.66 11.76 1.68
C GLU A 136 -6.32 12.45 1.38
N ASP A 137 -6.06 13.62 1.98
CA ASP A 137 -4.80 14.35 1.79
C ASP A 137 -3.57 13.55 2.22
N LEU A 138 -3.69 12.73 3.27
CA LEU A 138 -2.65 11.80 3.70
C LEU A 138 -2.47 10.67 2.69
N ILE A 139 -3.57 10.08 2.21
CA ILE A 139 -3.53 9.00 1.22
C ILE A 139 -2.85 9.48 -0.07
N ASP A 140 -3.23 10.66 -0.57
CA ASP A 140 -2.63 11.24 -1.77
C ASP A 140 -1.15 11.54 -1.57
N TYR A 141 -0.78 12.06 -0.39
CA TYR A 141 0.61 12.35 -0.08
C TYR A 141 1.45 11.07 0.00
N SER A 142 0.91 9.97 0.53
CA SER A 142 1.66 8.71 0.60
C SER A 142 2.07 8.22 -0.79
N TYR A 143 1.17 8.31 -1.78
CA TYR A 143 1.49 7.94 -3.16
C TYR A 143 2.55 8.86 -3.78
N LYS A 144 2.46 10.17 -3.53
CA LYS A 144 3.49 11.13 -3.97
C LYS A 144 4.86 10.82 -3.35
N LEU A 145 4.89 10.45 -2.07
CA LEU A 145 6.12 10.08 -1.38
C LEU A 145 6.73 8.78 -1.94
N ARG A 146 5.93 7.73 -2.19
CA ARG A 146 6.41 6.50 -2.85
C ARG A 146 6.98 6.79 -4.23
N PHE A 147 6.30 7.64 -5.00
CA PHE A 147 6.77 8.02 -6.33
C PHE A 147 8.11 8.77 -6.25
N TYR A 148 8.27 9.69 -5.28
CA TYR A 148 9.57 10.33 -5.05
C TYR A 148 10.65 9.34 -4.62
N ALA A 149 10.35 8.40 -3.72
CA ALA A 149 11.30 7.38 -3.29
C ALA A 149 11.81 6.56 -4.51
N MET A 150 10.93 6.23 -5.45
CA MET A 150 11.30 5.58 -6.71
C MET A 150 12.18 6.47 -7.60
N ILE A 151 11.84 7.75 -7.78
CA ILE A 151 12.68 8.71 -8.51
C ILE A 151 14.07 8.80 -7.87
N ALA A 152 14.12 8.98 -6.56
CA ALA A 152 15.36 9.14 -5.82
C ALA A 152 16.26 7.90 -5.93
N LYS A 153 15.66 6.71 -5.91
CA LYS A 153 16.35 5.44 -6.15
C LYS A 153 16.99 5.40 -7.54
N VAL A 154 16.24 5.73 -8.59
CA VAL A 154 16.74 5.67 -9.98
C VAL A 154 17.79 6.74 -10.23
N VAL A 155 17.58 7.97 -9.75
CA VAL A 155 18.42 9.13 -10.09
C VAL A 155 19.65 9.24 -9.19
N TYR A 156 19.57 8.89 -7.90
CA TYR A 156 20.68 9.11 -6.96
C TYR A 156 21.37 7.83 -6.48
N ILE A 157 20.74 6.65 -6.59
CA ILE A 157 21.31 5.39 -6.08
C ILE A 157 21.84 4.52 -7.21
N TYR A 158 21.03 4.21 -8.22
CA TYR A 158 21.45 3.36 -9.33
C TYR A 158 22.74 3.82 -10.03
N PRO A 159 23.00 5.13 -10.25
CA PRO A 159 24.27 5.56 -10.84
C PRO A 159 25.50 5.23 -9.98
N LYS A 160 25.36 5.17 -8.64
CA LYS A 160 26.45 4.77 -7.73
C LYS A 160 26.75 3.28 -7.89
N LEU A 161 25.71 2.46 -8.03
CA LEU A 161 25.86 1.01 -8.21
C LEU A 161 26.46 0.66 -9.58
N ARG A 162 26.13 1.40 -10.64
CA ARG A 162 26.69 1.23 -11.99
C ARG A 162 28.20 1.51 -12.08
N LYS A 163 28.76 2.28 -11.15
CA LYS A 163 30.18 2.68 -11.13
C LYS A 163 31.08 1.70 -10.35
N THR A 164 30.51 0.62 -9.84
CA THR A 164 31.18 -0.45 -9.09
C THR A 164 31.31 -1.68 -9.99
#